data_AF-A0A967SSZ1-F1
#
_entry.id   AF-A0A967SSZ1-F1
#
_cell.length_a   1.000
_cell.length_b   1.000
_cell.length_c   1.000
_cell.angle_alpha   90.00
_cell.angle_beta   90.00
_cell.angle_gamma   90.00
#
_symmetry.space_group_name_H-M   'P 1'
#
loop_
_entity.id
_entity.type
_entity.pdbx_description
1 polymer ?
#
loop_
_entity_poly.entity_id
_entity_poly.type
_entity_poly.pdbx_seq_one_letter_code
_entity_poly.pdbx_strand_id
1 'polypeptide(L)'
;NDEDLLHAAKREFEEELGFIPEGDFINLDSVKQKGGKIVYCWAVEYQIPDDFIFAPNEFEMEWPPNSGKTELFPEIDRIEYFGPFEARKKINPAQREFISRLIDYCSRNQ
;
A
#
# COMPACT_ATOMS: atom_id res chain seq x y z
N ASN A 1 10.83 0.44 18.03
CA ASN A 1 10.39 -0.95 18.21
C ASN A 1 9.58 -1.34 16.98
N ASP A 2 9.49 -2.61 16.60
CA ASP A 2 8.66 -3.04 15.44
C ASP A 2 7.18 -2.71 15.65
N GLU A 3 6.74 -2.72 16.91
CA GLU A 3 5.40 -2.30 17.33
C GLU A 3 5.10 -0.83 16.99
N ASP A 4 6.08 0.06 17.16
CA ASP A 4 5.93 1.48 16.81
C ASP A 4 5.77 1.65 15.29
N LEU A 5 6.50 0.84 14.51
CA LEU A 5 6.46 0.90 13.06
C LEU A 5 5.17 0.32 12.50
N LEU A 6 4.63 -0.75 13.10
CA LEU A 6 3.31 -1.28 12.72
C LEU A 6 2.20 -0.28 13.06
N HIS A 7 2.26 0.38 14.22
CA HIS A 7 1.31 1.45 14.55
C HIS A 7 1.37 2.59 13.54
N ALA A 8 2.57 3.01 13.13
CA ALA A 8 2.73 4.02 12.09
C ALA A 8 2.13 3.55 10.75
N ALA A 9 2.40 2.30 10.34
CA ALA A 9 1.86 1.73 9.10
C ALA A 9 0.33 1.66 9.10
N LYS A 10 -0.30 1.29 10.24
CA LYS A 10 -1.76 1.28 10.38
C LYS A 10 -2.36 2.68 10.25
N ARG A 11 -1.75 3.68 10.92
CA ARG A 11 -2.21 5.08 10.84
C ARG A 11 -2.11 5.62 9.41
N GLU A 12 -0.98 5.41 8.73
CA GLU A 12 -0.81 5.85 7.34
C GLU A 12 -1.80 5.17 6.40
N PHE A 13 -2.04 3.86 6.58
CA PHE A 13 -3.04 3.13 5.80
C PHE A 13 -4.46 3.66 6.03
N GLU A 14 -4.81 4.01 7.26
CA GLU A 14 -6.10 4.66 7.58
C GLU A 14 -6.23 6.05 6.97
N GLU A 15 -5.16 6.85 6.97
CA GLU A 15 -5.14 8.18 6.34
C GLU A 15 -5.31 8.11 4.81
N GLU A 16 -4.78 7.07 4.16
CA GLU A 16 -4.87 6.88 2.71
C GLU A 16 -6.18 6.19 2.28
N LEU A 17 -6.65 5.19 3.03
CA LEU A 17 -7.77 4.33 2.63
C LEU A 17 -9.04 4.47 3.47
N GLY A 18 -8.98 5.16 4.61
CA GLY A 18 -10.12 5.43 5.47
C GLY A 18 -10.52 4.30 6.42
N PHE A 19 -9.74 3.22 6.51
CA PHE A 19 -9.98 2.11 7.44
C PHE A 19 -8.70 1.37 7.79
N ILE A 20 -8.73 0.55 8.85
CA ILE A 20 -7.67 -0.38 9.21
C ILE A 20 -8.18 -1.81 9.04
N PRO A 21 -7.50 -2.68 8.29
CA PRO A 21 -7.91 -4.08 8.17
C PRO A 21 -7.75 -4.81 9.52
N GLU A 22 -8.75 -5.61 9.86
CA GLU A 22 -8.68 -6.50 11.01
C GLU A 22 -7.92 -7.79 10.64
N GLY A 23 -7.15 -8.34 11.58
CA GLY A 23 -6.48 -9.61 11.41
C GLY A 23 -5.05 -9.63 11.97
N ASP A 24 -4.39 -10.76 11.74
CA ASP A 24 -3.01 -11.00 12.17
C ASP A 24 -2.04 -10.41 11.14
N PHE A 25 -1.30 -9.39 11.57
CA PHE A 25 -0.31 -8.71 10.74
C PHE A 25 1.00 -9.49 10.71
N ILE A 26 1.37 -9.98 9.54
CA ILE A 26 2.60 -10.71 9.26
C ILE A 26 3.69 -9.71 8.91
N ASN A 27 4.77 -9.66 9.68
CA ASN A 27 5.94 -8.83 9.35
C ASN A 27 6.67 -9.42 8.13
N LEU A 28 6.81 -8.63 7.06
CA LEU A 28 7.53 -8.99 5.83
C LEU A 28 8.90 -8.34 5.74
N ASP A 29 9.45 -7.89 6.87
CA ASP A 29 10.69 -7.14 7.01
C ASP A 29 10.68 -5.82 6.22
N SER A 30 11.87 -5.25 6.03
CA SER A 30 12.06 -4.04 5.23
C SER A 30 12.75 -4.32 3.89
N VAL A 31 12.66 -3.34 2.98
CA VAL A 31 13.45 -3.24 1.77
C VAL A 31 14.02 -1.83 1.63
N LYS A 32 15.18 -1.70 0.98
CA LYS A 32 15.79 -0.42 0.63
C LYS A 32 15.51 -0.08 -0.82
N GLN A 33 14.88 1.05 -1.09
CA GLN A 33 14.60 1.55 -2.43
C GLN A 33 15.81 2.27 -3.04
N LYS A 34 15.78 2.53 -4.36
CA LYS A 34 16.87 3.18 -5.12
C LYS A 34 17.30 4.53 -4.53
N GLY A 35 16.38 5.31 -3.96
CA GLY A 35 16.67 6.59 -3.30
C GLY A 35 17.22 6.48 -1.88
N GLY A 36 17.48 5.28 -1.37
CA GLY A 36 17.95 5.05 -0.01
C GLY A 36 16.85 4.93 1.05
N LYS A 37 15.60 5.28 0.72
CA LYS A 37 14.42 5.08 1.58
C LYS A 37 14.31 3.62 2.00
N ILE A 38 14.17 3.39 3.30
CA ILE A 38 13.83 2.08 3.86
C ILE A 38 12.30 2.04 4.00
N VAL A 39 11.69 0.96 3.51
CA VAL A 39 10.25 0.71 3.63
C VAL A 39 10.08 -0.57 4.42
N TYR A 40 9.26 -0.51 5.46
CA TYR A 40 8.82 -1.67 6.24
C TYR A 40 7.43 -2.07 5.75
N CYS A 41 7.14 -3.37 5.72
CA CYS A 41 5.87 -3.88 5.20
C CYS A 41 5.33 -4.98 6.09
N TRP A 42 4.01 -4.96 6.28
CA TRP A 42 3.26 -6.03 6.89
C TRP A 42 2.17 -6.49 5.93
N ALA A 43 1.84 -7.77 5.98
CA ALA A 43 0.70 -8.34 5.27
C ALA A 43 -0.40 -8.72 6.26
N VAL A 44 -1.64 -8.69 5.81
CA VAL A 44 -2.81 -9.13 6.55
C VAL A 44 -3.77 -9.79 5.57
N GLU A 45 -4.39 -10.89 5.97
CA GLU A 45 -5.46 -11.50 5.20
C GLU A 45 -6.72 -10.65 5.38
N TYR A 46 -7.19 -10.02 4.30
CA TYR A 46 -8.32 -9.13 4.37
C TYR A 46 -9.10 -9.09 3.06
N GLN A 47 -10.43 -9.19 3.20
CA GLN A 47 -11.38 -9.03 2.11
C GLN A 47 -12.08 -7.68 2.27
N ILE A 48 -11.91 -6.79 1.28
CA ILE A 48 -12.62 -5.51 1.24
C ILE A 48 -14.14 -5.81 1.17
N PRO A 49 -14.96 -5.21 2.06
CA PRO A 49 -16.41 -5.36 2.02
C PRO A 49 -17.04 -4.87 0.71
N ASP A 50 -18.12 -5.50 0.28
CA ASP A 50 -18.83 -5.12 -0.96
C ASP A 50 -19.43 -3.69 -0.90
N ASP A 51 -19.69 -3.19 0.31
CA ASP A 51 -20.20 -1.84 0.58
C ASP A 51 -19.10 -0.82 0.90
N PHE A 52 -17.82 -1.18 0.69
CA PHE A 52 -16.70 -0.26 0.87
C PHE A 52 -16.80 0.94 -0.08
N ILE A 53 -16.79 2.14 0.51
CA ILE A 53 -16.76 3.40 -0.23
C ILE A 53 -15.32 3.89 -0.27
N PHE A 54 -14.70 3.80 -1.44
CA PHE A 54 -13.36 4.31 -1.66
C PHE A 54 -13.38 5.84 -1.81
N ALA A 55 -12.79 6.56 -0.85
CA ALA A 55 -12.73 8.02 -0.80
C ALA A 55 -11.31 8.51 -0.40
N PRO A 56 -10.37 8.56 -1.36
CA PRO A 56 -8.99 9.01 -1.10
C PRO A 56 -8.93 10.52 -0.88
N ASN A 57 -7.84 10.99 -0.24
CA ASN A 57 -7.55 12.42 -0.16
C ASN A 57 -7.33 13.03 -1.55
N GLU A 58 -7.53 14.34 -1.66
CA GLU A 58 -7.30 15.10 -2.89
C GLU A 58 -6.11 16.05 -2.73
N PHE A 59 -5.38 16.29 -3.81
CA PHE A 59 -4.35 17.30 -3.90
C PHE A 59 -4.62 18.27 -5.05
N GLU A 60 -4.17 19.51 -4.89
CA GLU A 60 -4.24 20.53 -5.93
C GLU A 60 -2.99 20.50 -6.80
N MET A 61 -3.16 20.58 -8.12
CA MET A 61 -2.05 20.83 -9.03
C MET A 61 -2.46 21.71 -10.21
N GLU A 62 -1.49 22.43 -10.76
CA GLU A 62 -1.72 23.19 -11.98
C GLU A 62 -1.87 22.22 -13.16
N TRP A 63 -3.01 22.29 -13.85
CA TRP A 63 -3.29 21.43 -14.99
C TRP A 63 -4.21 22.11 -16.02
N PRO A 64 -3.88 22.06 -17.33
CA PRO A 64 -2.64 21.55 -17.93
C PRO A 64 -1.39 22.35 -17.51
N PRO A 65 -0.17 21.81 -17.67
CA PRO A 65 1.06 22.50 -17.24
C PRO A 65 1.23 23.88 -17.90
N ASN A 66 1.59 24.90 -17.12
CA ASN A 66 1.75 26.31 -17.52
C ASN A 66 0.45 27.01 -17.98
N SER A 67 -0.71 26.51 -17.55
CA SER A 67 -2.01 27.13 -17.83
C SER A 67 -2.42 28.19 -16.80
N GLY A 68 -1.79 28.20 -15.62
CA GLY A 68 -2.21 29.00 -14.47
C GLY A 68 -3.55 28.57 -13.86
N LYS A 69 -4.08 27.40 -14.25
CA LYS A 69 -5.32 26.82 -13.71
C LYS A 69 -4.99 25.72 -12.72
N THR A 70 -5.56 25.80 -11.53
CA THR A 70 -5.48 24.75 -10.51
C THR A 70 -6.69 23.83 -10.60
N GLU A 71 -6.44 22.53 -10.58
CA GLU A 71 -7.45 21.46 -10.55
C GLU A 71 -7.18 20.54 -9.34
N LEU A 72 -8.22 19.89 -8.84
CA LEU A 72 -8.14 18.90 -7.76
C LEU A 72 -8.08 17.49 -8.34
N PHE A 73 -7.20 16.65 -7.79
CA PHE A 73 -7.05 15.25 -8.18
C PHE A 73 -6.97 14.35 -6.95
N PRO A 74 -7.50 13.12 -7.00
CA PRO A 74 -7.32 12.15 -5.92
C PRO A 74 -5.85 11.72 -5.83
N GLU A 75 -5.33 11.50 -4.62
CA GLU A 75 -4.00 10.94 -4.41
C GLU A 75 -3.89 9.49 -4.88
N ILE A 76 -5.01 8.75 -4.84
CA ILE A 76 -5.10 7.37 -5.29
C ILE A 76 -6.25 7.24 -6.28
N ASP A 77 -5.93 6.89 -7.52
CA ASP A 77 -6.95 6.77 -8.57
C ASP A 77 -7.80 5.50 -8.46
N ARG A 78 -7.23 4.40 -7.97
CA ARG A 78 -7.86 3.08 -7.96
C ARG A 78 -7.20 2.10 -6.99
N ILE A 79 -8.02 1.26 -6.37
CA ILE A 79 -7.60 0.04 -5.65
C ILE A 79 -8.14 -1.18 -6.38
N GLU A 80 -7.33 -2.24 -6.46
CA GLU A 80 -7.72 -3.48 -7.11
C GLU A 80 -6.91 -4.66 -6.53
N TYR A 81 -7.56 -5.81 -6.43
CA TYR A 81 -6.90 -7.05 -6.06
C TYR A 81 -6.19 -7.68 -7.27
N PHE A 82 -4.98 -8.17 -7.04
CA PHE A 82 -4.20 -8.87 -8.05
C PHE A 82 -3.70 -10.21 -7.51
N GLY A 83 -3.60 -11.20 -8.39
CA GLY A 83 -2.80 -12.39 -8.11
C GLY A 83 -1.32 -12.02 -7.94
N PRO A 84 -0.53 -12.83 -7.20
CA PRO A 84 0.85 -12.50 -6.83
C PRO A 84 1.77 -12.19 -8.02
N PHE A 85 1.58 -12.90 -9.15
CA PHE A 85 2.37 -12.68 -10.36
C PHE A 85 2.11 -11.32 -11.00
N GLU A 86 0.85 -10.89 -11.08
CA GLU A 86 0.49 -9.58 -11.64
C GLU A 86 0.88 -8.44 -10.69
N ALA A 87 0.69 -8.64 -9.37
CA ALA A 87 1.13 -7.69 -8.36
C ALA A 87 2.64 -7.38 -8.48
N ARG A 88 3.49 -8.39 -8.70
CA ARG A 88 4.95 -8.19 -8.90
C ARG A 88 5.30 -7.35 -10.12
N LYS A 89 4.47 -7.35 -11.15
CA LYS A 89 4.69 -6.53 -12.36
C LYS A 89 4.32 -5.08 -12.13
N LYS A 90 3.26 -4.83 -11.33
CA LYS A 90 2.69 -3.51 -11.09
C LYS A 90 3.34 -2.73 -9.96
N ILE A 91 3.83 -3.42 -8.92
CA ILE A 91 4.44 -2.79 -7.76
C ILE A 91 5.82 -2.19 -8.08
N ASN A 92 6.26 -1.22 -7.26
CA ASN A 92 7.62 -0.70 -7.30
C ASN A 92 8.64 -1.86 -7.31
N PRO A 93 9.62 -1.89 -8.24
CA PRO A 93 10.56 -3.00 -8.37
C PRO A 93 11.29 -3.40 -7.08
N ALA A 94 11.58 -2.46 -6.18
CA ALA A 94 12.25 -2.72 -4.91
C ALA A 94 11.34 -3.45 -3.89
N GLN A 95 10.02 -3.31 -4.04
CA GLN A 95 9.01 -3.89 -3.16
C GLN A 95 8.53 -5.29 -3.61
N ARG A 96 8.96 -5.77 -4.78
CA ARG A 96 8.64 -7.13 -5.27
C ARG A 96 9.04 -8.24 -4.30
N GLU A 97 10.04 -7.96 -3.48
CA GLU A 97 10.52 -8.85 -2.45
C GLU A 97 9.44 -9.13 -1.38
N PHE A 98 8.60 -8.15 -1.03
CA PHE A 98 7.50 -8.36 -0.09
C PHE A 98 6.51 -9.42 -0.58
N ILE A 99 6.16 -9.38 -1.87
CA ILE A 99 5.28 -10.40 -2.45
C ILE A 99 5.95 -11.78 -2.43
N SER A 100 7.26 -11.84 -2.65
CA SER A 100 8.02 -13.11 -2.57
C SER A 100 7.98 -13.68 -1.15
N ARG A 101 8.26 -12.85 -0.15
CA ARG A 101 8.21 -13.22 1.28
C ARG A 101 6.82 -13.66 1.71
N LEU A 102 5.77 -13.00 1.23
CA LEU A 102 4.39 -13.39 1.51
C LEU A 102 4.04 -14.76 0.92
N ILE A 103 4.41 -15.02 -0.34
CA ILE A 103 4.21 -16.34 -0.97
C ILE A 103 4.94 -17.43 -0.18
N ASP A 104 6.20 -17.20 0.19
CA ASP A 104 6.99 -18.13 0.98
C ASP A 104 6.37 -18.38 2.36
N TYR A 105 5.86 -17.33 3.01
CA TYR A 105 5.14 -17.45 4.29
C TYR A 105 3.89 -18.32 4.14
N CYS A 106 3.03 -18.04 3.16
CA CYS A 106 1.80 -18.80 2.96
C CYS A 106 2.07 -20.26 2.56
N SER A 107 3.14 -20.53 1.82
CA SER A 107 3.51 -21.90 1.41
C SER A 107 3.99 -22.77 2.57
N ARG A 108 4.47 -22.16 3.66
CA ARG A 108 4.99 -22.87 4.85
C ARG A 108 3.95 -23.05 5.95
N ASN A 109 2.86 -22.29 5.89
CA ASN A 109 1.79 -22.27 6.89
C ASN A 109 0.46 -22.85 6.36
N GLN A 110 0.51 -23.56 5.22
CA GLN A 110 -0.55 -24.46 4.74
C GLN A 110 -0.36 -25.85 5.32
#